data_AF-A0A0F7TT81-F1
#
_entry.id   AF-A0A0F7TT81-F1
#
_cell.length_a   1.000
_cell.length_b   1.000
_cell.length_c   1.000
_cell.angle_alpha   90.00
_cell.angle_beta   90.00
_cell.angle_gamma   90.00
#
_symmetry.space_group_name_H-M   'P 1'
#
loop_
_entity.id
_entity.type
_entity.pdbx_description
1 polymer ?
#
loop_
_entity_poly.entity_id
_entity_poly.type
_entity_poly.pdbx_seq_one_letter_code
_entity_poly.pdbx_strand_id
1 'polypeptide(L)'
;MSTQSIAPNLPNHGARHSWSIYHEPKFDPATGTFTFGLYYMTQNAKTGDFFFGGEKQRLEEILISDDTVVPTLPSQNLTSLMASTFKSATGEPLKSNPRRIWSGIMGFTPDGMPMVGRLGQRLTGRPGDKEWAAVGFNGYGMDKCWLVGELLGAMIAGEDVNGRLPALYQITEERLNKLMAPRDVPARLFRL
;
A
#
# COMPACT_ATOMS: atom_id res chain seq x y z
N MET A 1 1.02 2.54 9.92
CA MET A 1 0.74 3.96 9.67
C MET A 1 0.80 4.76 10.96
N SER A 2 1.09 6.06 10.88
CA SER A 2 1.00 6.97 12.02
C SER A 2 0.58 8.38 11.60
N THR A 3 -0.01 9.14 12.53
CA THR A 3 -0.14 10.58 12.42
C THR A 3 0.61 11.23 13.59
N GLN A 4 1.40 12.26 13.31
CA GLN A 4 2.37 12.81 14.25
C GLN A 4 2.45 14.34 14.10
N SER A 5 2.54 15.03 15.22
CA SER A 5 2.94 16.45 15.23
C SER A 5 4.46 16.55 15.32
N ILE A 6 5.05 17.58 14.69
CA ILE A 6 6.51 17.75 14.59
C ILE A 6 6.94 19.02 15.31
N ALA A 7 8.03 18.94 16.07
CA ALA A 7 8.64 20.07 16.76
C ALA A 7 10.09 20.30 16.27
N PRO A 8 10.50 21.57 16.01
CA PRO A 8 9.65 22.76 15.98
C PRO A 8 8.58 22.68 14.87
N ASN A 9 7.52 23.49 14.99
CA ASN A 9 6.45 23.52 13.99
C ASN A 9 7.03 23.89 12.62
N LEU A 10 6.75 23.05 11.63
CA LEU A 10 7.14 23.28 10.24
C LEU A 10 6.03 24.06 9.49
N PRO A 11 6.37 24.80 8.43
CA PRO A 11 5.37 25.38 7.55
C PRO A 11 4.36 24.34 7.05
N ASN A 12 3.08 24.72 6.95
CA ASN A 12 2.06 23.82 6.44
C ASN A 12 2.02 23.86 4.91
N HIS A 13 2.38 22.73 4.30
CA HIS A 13 2.40 22.50 2.87
C HIS A 13 1.43 21.39 2.43
N GLY A 14 0.57 20.90 3.33
CA GLY A 14 -0.31 19.75 3.11
C GLY A 14 -1.29 19.90 1.95
N ALA A 15 -1.62 21.12 1.53
CA ALA A 15 -2.48 21.37 0.37
C ALA A 15 -1.74 21.29 -0.98
N ARG A 16 -0.40 21.19 -0.97
CA ARG A 16 0.44 21.38 -2.17
C ARG A 16 1.51 20.31 -2.35
N HIS A 17 1.93 19.63 -1.28
CA HIS A 17 3.06 18.71 -1.32
C HIS A 17 2.75 17.38 -0.63
N SER A 18 3.35 16.34 -1.19
CA SER A 18 3.51 15.01 -0.61
C SER A 18 4.94 14.56 -0.84
N TRP A 19 5.43 13.66 0.00
CA TRP A 19 6.80 13.18 -0.08
C TRP A 19 6.83 11.66 -0.15
N SER A 20 7.73 11.15 -0.99
CA SER A 20 8.06 9.74 -1.06
C SER A 20 9.58 9.60 -0.94
N ILE A 21 10.03 8.69 -0.08
CA ILE A 21 11.45 8.39 0.11
C ILE A 21 11.67 6.97 -0.39
N TYR A 22 12.51 6.83 -1.41
CA TYR A 22 12.84 5.56 -2.04
C TYR A 22 14.21 5.07 -1.61
N HIS A 23 14.34 3.77 -1.39
CA HIS A 23 15.61 3.09 -1.23
C HIS A 23 15.50 1.66 -1.75
N GLU A 24 16.64 0.99 -1.91
CA GLU A 24 16.64 -0.41 -2.31
C GLU A 24 15.97 -1.28 -1.24
N PRO A 25 15.07 -2.20 -1.62
CA PRO A 25 14.55 -3.20 -0.69
C PRO A 25 15.68 -4.06 -0.13
N LYS A 26 15.61 -4.38 1.16
CA LYS A 26 16.67 -5.10 1.85
C LYS A 26 16.09 -6.04 2.92
N PHE A 27 16.63 -7.25 2.97
CA PHE A 27 16.44 -8.16 4.08
C PHE A 27 17.70 -8.17 4.95
N ASP A 28 17.50 -8.09 6.26
CA ASP A 28 18.57 -8.27 7.24
C ASP A 28 18.37 -9.59 7.98
N PRO A 29 19.17 -10.63 7.68
CA PRO A 29 19.03 -11.94 8.30
C PRO A 29 19.38 -11.94 9.80
N ALA A 30 20.18 -10.98 10.28
CA ALA A 30 20.56 -10.93 11.69
C ALA A 30 19.40 -10.44 12.56
N THR A 31 18.58 -9.53 12.04
CA THR A 31 17.42 -8.98 12.75
C THR A 31 16.10 -9.61 12.33
N GLY A 32 16.09 -10.39 11.24
CA GLY A 32 14.87 -10.93 10.63
C GLY A 32 13.97 -9.84 10.05
N THR A 33 14.51 -8.67 9.72
CA THR A 33 13.72 -7.52 9.26
C THR A 33 13.80 -7.35 7.75
N PHE A 34 12.67 -6.98 7.16
CA PHE A 34 12.56 -6.63 5.76
C PHE A 34 12.19 -5.15 5.64
N THR A 35 12.82 -4.48 4.69
CA THR A 35 12.49 -3.13 4.25
C THR A 35 12.15 -3.22 2.75
N PHE A 36 10.88 -3.04 2.37
CA PHE A 36 10.34 -2.95 0.99
C PHE A 36 10.71 -1.71 0.13
N GLY A 37 11.44 -0.71 0.60
CA GLY A 37 11.99 0.38 -0.23
C GLY A 37 11.19 1.68 -0.38
N LEU A 38 10.10 1.90 0.37
CA LEU A 38 9.26 3.10 0.23
C LEU A 38 8.70 3.58 1.57
N TYR A 39 9.03 4.83 1.92
CA TYR A 39 8.25 5.63 2.85
C TYR A 39 7.41 6.65 2.11
N TYR A 40 6.17 6.83 2.56
CA TYR A 40 5.28 7.88 2.07
C TYR A 40 4.84 8.77 3.23
N MET A 41 4.84 10.06 2.95
CA MET A 41 4.53 11.09 3.93
C MET A 41 3.62 12.14 3.30
N THR A 42 2.56 12.51 4.01
CA THR A 42 1.70 13.64 3.66
C THR A 42 1.48 14.52 4.89
N GLN A 43 1.07 15.76 4.67
CA GLN A 43 0.75 16.68 5.76
C GLN A 43 -0.73 17.05 5.68
N ASN A 44 -1.40 17.13 6.82
CA ASN A 44 -2.78 17.60 6.88
C ASN A 44 -2.83 19.11 6.60
N ALA A 45 -3.53 19.52 5.54
CA ALA A 45 -3.67 20.93 5.18
C ALA A 45 -4.35 21.80 6.26
N LYS A 46 -5.14 21.20 7.16
CA LYS A 46 -5.86 21.91 8.23
C LYS A 46 -5.10 21.90 9.55
N THR A 47 -4.61 20.74 9.98
CA THR A 47 -3.97 20.60 11.31
C THR A 47 -2.46 20.75 11.28
N GLY A 48 -1.82 20.54 10.13
CA GLY A 48 -0.38 20.51 9.99
C GLY A 48 0.29 19.21 10.47
N ASP A 49 -0.49 18.25 11.00
CA ASP A 49 0.04 16.94 11.39
C ASP A 49 0.52 16.15 10.16
N PHE A 50 1.59 15.39 10.34
CA PHE A 50 2.18 14.55 9.30
C PHE A 50 1.65 13.12 9.42
N PHE A 51 1.25 12.55 8.29
CA PHE A 51 0.94 11.14 8.14
C PHE A 51 2.15 10.42 7.59
N PHE A 52 2.51 9.30 8.21
CA PHE A 52 3.60 8.44 7.76
C PHE A 52 3.10 7.04 7.51
N GLY A 53 3.53 6.49 6.39
CA GLY A 53 3.47 5.07 6.10
C GLY A 53 4.75 4.60 5.45
N GLY A 54 4.88 3.28 5.41
CA GLY A 54 6.11 2.64 4.99
C GLY A 54 6.39 1.40 5.83
N GLU A 55 7.60 0.89 5.70
CA GLU A 55 7.68 -0.45 5.11
C GLU A 55 8.74 -1.35 5.78
N LYS A 56 9.17 -1.00 6.99
CA LYS A 56 10.03 -1.87 7.80
C LYS A 56 9.20 -2.79 8.70
N GLN A 57 9.31 -4.10 8.51
CA GLN A 57 8.61 -5.12 9.29
C GLN A 57 9.50 -6.32 9.59
N ARG A 58 9.14 -7.12 10.59
CA ARG A 58 9.75 -8.45 10.77
C ARG A 58 9.19 -9.41 9.72
N LEU A 59 9.98 -10.37 9.26
CA LEU A 59 9.54 -11.36 8.27
C LEU A 59 8.31 -12.14 8.76
N GLU A 60 8.27 -12.47 10.05
CA GLU A 60 7.11 -13.13 10.68
C GLU A 60 5.83 -12.27 10.74
N GLU A 61 5.93 -10.96 10.52
CA GLU A 61 4.81 -10.01 10.50
C GLU A 61 4.32 -9.70 9.06
N ILE A 62 4.88 -10.37 8.05
CA ILE A 62 4.50 -10.22 6.64
C ILE A 62 3.55 -11.37 6.25
N LEU A 63 2.61 -11.09 5.34
CA LEU A 63 1.55 -12.03 4.93
C LEU A 63 0.58 -12.42 6.05
N ILE A 64 0.36 -11.52 7.01
CA ILE A 64 -0.64 -11.67 8.05
C ILE A 64 -1.96 -10.98 7.65
N SER A 65 -3.08 -11.53 8.12
CA SER A 65 -4.43 -10.99 7.90
C SER A 65 -5.09 -10.50 9.19
N ASP A 66 -4.32 -10.32 10.26
CA ASP A 66 -4.78 -9.78 11.53
C ASP A 66 -4.12 -8.43 11.77
N ASP A 67 -4.90 -7.35 11.67
CA ASP A 67 -4.47 -5.98 11.98
C ASP A 67 -5.05 -5.46 13.31
N THR A 68 -5.56 -6.34 14.17
CA THR A 68 -5.98 -5.95 15.53
C THR A 68 -4.80 -5.55 16.42
N VAL A 69 -3.58 -5.91 16.01
CA VAL A 69 -2.33 -5.61 16.71
C VAL A 69 -1.51 -4.60 15.94
N VAL A 70 -0.92 -3.64 16.66
CA VAL A 70 0.05 -2.68 16.12
C VAL A 70 1.46 -3.15 16.46
N PRO A 71 2.27 -3.59 15.48
CA PRO A 71 3.59 -4.15 15.78
C PRO A 71 4.59 -3.08 16.25
N THR A 72 5.46 -3.45 17.20
CA THR A 72 6.38 -2.54 17.88
C THR A 72 7.44 -1.98 16.94
N LEU A 73 8.08 -2.83 16.13
CA LEU A 73 9.19 -2.45 15.26
C LEU A 73 8.77 -1.46 14.16
N PRO A 74 7.70 -1.70 13.38
CA PRO A 74 7.17 -0.71 12.44
C PRO A 74 6.77 0.60 13.12
N SER A 75 6.18 0.54 14.32
CA SER A 75 5.78 1.74 15.07
C SER A 75 6.96 2.61 15.48
N GLN A 76 8.02 2.01 16.02
CA GLN A 76 9.25 2.73 16.36
C GLN A 76 9.94 3.28 15.12
N ASN A 77 9.93 2.53 14.02
CA ASN A 77 10.51 2.97 12.76
C ASN A 77 9.78 4.21 12.20
N LEU A 78 8.44 4.21 12.15
CA LEU A 78 7.67 5.36 11.66
C LEU A 78 7.82 6.60 12.54
N THR A 79 7.98 6.43 13.85
CA THR A 79 8.10 7.57 14.78
C THR A 79 9.50 8.19 14.81
N SER A 80 10.53 7.42 14.45
CA SER A 80 11.91 7.90 14.33
C SER A 80 12.25 8.50 12.96
N LEU A 81 11.44 8.23 11.92
CA LEU A 81 11.73 8.59 10.52
C LEU A 81 12.04 10.08 10.31
N MET A 82 11.28 10.98 10.95
CA MET A 82 11.52 12.42 10.79
C MET A 82 12.87 12.85 11.33
N ALA A 83 13.23 12.38 12.53
CA ALA A 83 14.48 12.72 13.19
C ALA A 83 15.69 12.15 12.45
N SER A 84 15.55 10.95 11.85
CA SER A 84 16.63 10.28 11.12
C SER A 84 16.82 10.79 9.70
N THR A 85 15.76 11.31 9.06
CA THR A 85 15.79 11.71 7.65
C THR A 85 16.01 13.20 7.46
N PHE A 86 15.44 14.03 8.33
CA PHE A 86 15.39 15.48 8.14
C PHE A 86 16.06 16.23 9.29
N LYS A 87 16.69 17.34 8.95
CA LYS A 87 17.20 18.31 9.92
C LYS A 87 16.40 19.60 9.82
N SER A 88 16.23 20.29 10.94
CA SER A 88 15.69 21.65 10.93
C SER A 88 16.64 22.62 10.21
N ALA A 89 16.16 23.82 9.89
CA ALA A 89 16.99 24.87 9.29
C ALA A 89 18.19 25.27 10.17
N THR A 90 18.10 25.06 11.48
CA THR A 90 19.18 25.32 12.44
C THR A 90 20.08 24.11 12.69
N GLY A 91 19.86 22.98 11.99
CA GLY A 91 20.62 21.74 12.14
C GLY A 91 20.17 20.84 13.29
N GLU A 92 19.24 21.30 14.13
CA GLU A 92 18.68 20.52 15.25
C GLU A 92 17.77 19.38 14.74
N PRO A 93 17.75 18.22 15.42
CA PRO A 93 16.85 17.12 15.09
C PRO A 93 15.37 17.51 15.20
N LEU A 94 14.56 17.07 14.24
CA LEU A 94 13.11 17.21 14.34
C LEU A 94 12.55 16.17 15.31
N LYS A 95 11.73 16.61 16.27
CA LYS A 95 11.07 15.72 17.23
C LYS A 95 9.67 15.38 16.76
N SER A 96 9.39 14.09 16.63
CA SER A 96 8.04 13.59 16.38
C SER A 96 7.29 13.31 17.68
N ASN A 97 6.04 13.76 17.76
CA ASN A 97 5.11 13.41 18.82
C ASN A 97 3.89 12.70 18.21
N PRO A 98 3.81 11.36 18.29
CA PRO A 98 2.74 10.58 17.69
C PRO A 98 1.38 10.92 18.30
N ARG A 99 0.38 11.15 17.44
CA ARG A 99 -1.03 11.35 17.82
C ARG A 99 -1.79 10.03 17.81
N ARG A 100 -1.56 9.22 16.77
CA ARG A 100 -2.13 7.89 16.56
C ARG A 100 -1.14 7.04 15.78
N ILE A 101 -1.16 5.74 16.05
CA ILE A 101 -0.43 4.71 15.32
C ILE A 101 -1.40 3.55 15.11
N TRP A 102 -1.42 2.98 13.91
CA TRP A 102 -2.30 1.87 13.57
C TRP A 102 -1.66 0.98 12.50
N SER A 103 -2.11 -0.27 12.45
CA SER A 103 -1.85 -1.25 11.41
C SER A 103 -3.02 -1.30 10.43
N GLY A 104 -2.82 -1.95 9.30
CA GLY A 104 -3.86 -2.18 8.30
C GLY A 104 -3.43 -3.24 7.30
N ILE A 105 -4.38 -3.97 6.76
CA ILE A 105 -4.15 -5.03 5.76
C ILE A 105 -4.21 -4.45 4.35
N MET A 106 -3.26 -4.85 3.51
CA MET A 106 -3.24 -4.50 2.09
C MET A 106 -3.45 -5.76 1.25
N GLY A 107 -4.30 -5.66 0.24
CA GLY A 107 -4.47 -6.70 -0.78
C GLY A 107 -3.45 -6.53 -1.89
N PHE A 108 -2.70 -7.59 -2.18
CA PHE A 108 -1.71 -7.63 -3.27
C PHE A 108 -2.09 -8.66 -4.33
N THR A 109 -1.74 -8.37 -5.57
CA THR A 109 -1.89 -9.29 -6.71
C THR A 109 -0.52 -9.70 -7.22
N PRO A 110 -0.36 -10.93 -7.77
CA PRO A 110 0.96 -11.42 -8.18
C PRO A 110 1.60 -10.65 -9.34
N ASP A 111 0.83 -9.85 -10.08
CA ASP A 111 1.30 -9.00 -11.18
C ASP A 111 1.39 -7.51 -10.80
N GLY A 112 1.09 -7.15 -9.55
CA GLY A 112 1.13 -5.77 -9.06
C GLY A 112 0.04 -4.85 -9.63
N MET A 113 -0.96 -5.40 -10.32
CA MET A 113 -2.08 -4.63 -10.89
C MET A 113 -3.40 -4.94 -10.17
N PRO A 114 -4.27 -3.96 -9.88
CA PRO A 114 -5.62 -4.20 -9.36
C PRO A 114 -6.39 -5.25 -10.16
N MET A 115 -7.31 -5.97 -9.51
CA MET A 115 -8.24 -6.88 -10.16
C MET A 115 -9.65 -6.32 -10.07
N VAL A 116 -10.18 -5.93 -11.23
CA VAL A 116 -11.46 -5.23 -11.37
C VAL A 116 -12.33 -5.95 -12.40
N GLY A 117 -13.57 -6.28 -12.01
CA GLY A 117 -14.56 -6.84 -12.93
C GLY A 117 -15.31 -8.02 -12.34
N ARG A 118 -15.90 -8.80 -13.25
CA ARG A 118 -16.76 -9.94 -12.91
C ARG A 118 -15.92 -11.12 -12.40
N LEU A 119 -16.39 -11.76 -11.34
CA LEU A 119 -15.84 -13.00 -10.80
C LEU A 119 -16.58 -14.19 -11.40
N GLY A 120 -15.90 -14.95 -12.26
CA GLY A 120 -16.46 -16.18 -12.84
C GLY A 120 -16.40 -17.37 -11.88
N GLN A 121 -17.14 -18.44 -12.22
CA GLN A 121 -17.20 -19.69 -11.45
C GLN A 121 -15.80 -20.28 -11.13
N ARG A 122 -14.82 -20.12 -12.03
CA ARG A 122 -13.44 -20.55 -11.83
C ARG A 122 -12.78 -19.91 -10.60
N LEU A 123 -13.12 -18.66 -10.29
CA LEU A 123 -12.59 -17.93 -9.12
C LEU A 123 -13.41 -18.18 -7.86
N THR A 124 -14.72 -18.27 -7.99
CA THR A 124 -15.62 -18.30 -6.82
C THR A 124 -15.99 -19.70 -6.38
N GLY A 125 -15.87 -20.70 -7.27
CA GLY A 125 -16.39 -22.04 -7.11
C GLY A 125 -17.92 -22.11 -7.10
N ARG A 126 -18.61 -20.97 -7.25
CA ARG A 126 -20.07 -20.85 -7.15
C ARG A 126 -20.68 -20.74 -8.54
N PRO A 127 -21.84 -21.39 -8.78
CA PRO A 127 -22.56 -21.20 -10.03
C PRO A 127 -23.08 -19.77 -10.15
N GLY A 128 -23.06 -19.22 -11.37
CA GLY A 128 -23.57 -17.89 -11.68
C GLY A 128 -22.49 -16.89 -12.09
N ASP A 129 -22.92 -15.66 -12.36
CA ASP A 129 -22.14 -14.61 -12.99
C ASP A 129 -22.36 -13.23 -12.34
N LYS A 130 -22.94 -13.20 -11.14
CA LYS A 130 -23.41 -11.97 -10.46
C LYS A 130 -22.44 -11.44 -9.41
N GLU A 131 -21.25 -12.00 -9.32
CA GLU A 131 -20.23 -11.59 -8.37
C GLU A 131 -19.20 -10.70 -9.05
N TRP A 132 -18.79 -9.64 -8.36
CA TRP A 132 -17.92 -8.60 -8.90
C TRP A 132 -16.92 -8.17 -7.84
N ALA A 133 -15.73 -7.77 -8.29
CA ALA A 133 -14.67 -7.32 -7.39
C ALA A 133 -13.94 -6.11 -7.96
N ALA A 134 -13.49 -5.25 -7.06
CA ALA A 134 -12.41 -4.31 -7.28
C ALA A 134 -11.47 -4.46 -6.08
N VAL A 135 -10.40 -5.24 -6.24
CA VAL A 135 -9.54 -5.69 -5.14
C VAL A 135 -8.07 -5.63 -5.53
N GLY A 136 -7.19 -5.84 -4.54
CA GLY A 136 -5.78 -6.03 -4.80
C GLY A 136 -5.09 -4.77 -5.31
N PHE A 137 -5.36 -3.62 -4.70
CA PHE A 137 -4.82 -2.33 -5.14
C PHE A 137 -3.33 -2.13 -4.84
N ASN A 138 -2.64 -3.13 -4.27
CA ASN A 138 -1.19 -3.15 -4.06
C ASN A 138 -0.67 -1.94 -3.25
N GLY A 139 -1.43 -1.48 -2.26
CA GLY A 139 -1.09 -0.31 -1.44
C GLY A 139 -1.48 1.04 -2.04
N TYR A 140 -2.02 1.06 -3.27
CA TYR A 140 -2.45 2.28 -3.97
C TYR A 140 -3.96 2.31 -4.21
N GLY A 141 -4.73 2.00 -3.17
CA GLY A 141 -6.19 2.04 -3.23
C GLY A 141 -6.74 3.46 -3.10
N MET A 142 -6.12 4.31 -2.28
CA MET A 142 -6.65 5.64 -1.96
C MET A 142 -6.81 6.55 -3.19
N ASP A 143 -5.92 6.43 -4.18
CA ASP A 143 -5.97 7.19 -5.42
C ASP A 143 -6.83 6.53 -6.51
N LYS A 144 -7.05 5.21 -6.44
CA LYS A 144 -7.73 4.44 -7.51
C LYS A 144 -9.17 4.07 -7.20
N CYS A 145 -9.47 3.72 -5.94
CA CYS A 145 -10.72 3.06 -5.55
C CYS A 145 -11.97 3.85 -5.91
N TRP A 146 -11.91 5.19 -5.87
CA TRP A 146 -13.06 6.04 -6.21
C TRP A 146 -13.52 5.80 -7.65
N LEU A 147 -12.67 6.09 -8.63
CA LEU A 147 -13.00 5.96 -10.04
C LEU A 147 -13.20 4.49 -10.44
N VAL A 148 -12.39 3.57 -9.88
CA VAL A 148 -12.56 2.14 -10.11
C VAL A 148 -13.93 1.65 -9.60
N GLY A 149 -14.40 2.17 -8.47
CA GLY A 149 -15.72 1.84 -7.92
C GLY A 149 -16.86 2.33 -8.83
N GLU A 150 -16.77 3.56 -9.34
CA GLU A 150 -17.73 4.10 -10.32
C GLU A 150 -17.77 3.24 -11.59
N LEU A 151 -16.59 2.88 -12.13
CA LEU A 151 -16.49 2.05 -13.32
C LEU A 151 -17.01 0.63 -13.09
N LEU A 152 -16.75 0.03 -11.92
CA LEU A 152 -17.32 -1.27 -11.57
C LEU A 152 -18.85 -1.20 -11.50
N GLY A 153 -19.40 -0.12 -10.93
CA GLY A 153 -20.84 0.13 -10.91
C GLY A 153 -21.44 0.22 -12.32
N ALA A 154 -20.79 0.95 -13.22
CA ALA A 154 -21.19 1.04 -14.63
C ALA A 154 -21.17 -0.34 -15.32
N MET A 155 -20.12 -1.15 -15.08
CA MET A 155 -20.06 -2.52 -15.60
C MET A 155 -21.21 -3.39 -15.09
N ILE A 156 -21.58 -3.27 -13.82
CA ILE A 156 -22.70 -4.01 -13.21
C ILE A 156 -24.03 -3.57 -13.84
N ALA A 157 -24.17 -2.29 -14.19
CA ALA A 157 -25.34 -1.75 -14.89
C ALA A 157 -25.41 -2.13 -16.39
N GLY A 158 -24.40 -2.82 -16.92
CA GLY A 158 -24.33 -3.22 -18.33
C GLY A 158 -23.80 -2.14 -19.26
N GLU A 159 -23.16 -1.09 -18.72
CA GLU A 159 -22.51 -0.05 -19.51
C GLU A 159 -21.14 -0.51 -20.02
N ASP A 160 -20.74 0.03 -21.18
CA ASP A 160 -19.39 -0.17 -21.70
C ASP A 160 -18.40 0.80 -21.03
N VAL A 161 -17.35 0.24 -20.44
CA VAL A 161 -16.24 0.99 -19.79
C VAL A 161 -14.93 0.87 -20.56
N ASN A 162 -14.95 0.37 -21.79
CA ASN A 162 -13.78 0.26 -22.65
C ASN A 162 -13.07 1.61 -22.80
N GLY A 163 -11.74 1.60 -22.67
CA GLY A 163 -10.91 2.81 -22.70
C GLY A 163 -10.95 3.67 -21.43
N ARG A 164 -11.87 3.41 -20.49
CA ARG A 164 -11.95 4.12 -19.19
C ARG A 164 -11.27 3.34 -18.06
N LEU A 165 -11.45 2.02 -18.05
CA LEU A 165 -10.73 1.13 -17.15
C LEU A 165 -9.46 0.60 -17.84
N PRO A 166 -8.26 0.73 -17.25
CA PRO A 166 -7.06 0.12 -17.81
C PRO A 166 -7.25 -1.37 -18.05
N ALA A 167 -6.95 -1.85 -19.26
CA ALA A 167 -7.15 -3.26 -19.63
C ALA A 167 -6.40 -4.23 -18.70
N LEU A 168 -5.22 -3.83 -18.20
CA LEU A 168 -4.44 -4.60 -17.22
C LEU A 168 -5.16 -4.81 -15.88
N TYR A 169 -6.17 -3.98 -15.56
CA TYR A 169 -6.93 -4.14 -14.31
C TYR A 169 -8.07 -5.14 -14.47
N GLN A 170 -8.51 -5.39 -15.70
CA GLN A 170 -9.65 -6.25 -15.97
C GLN A 170 -9.37 -7.69 -15.56
N ILE A 171 -10.35 -8.32 -14.93
CA ILE A 171 -10.35 -9.76 -14.67
C ILE A 171 -10.75 -10.45 -15.98
N THR A 172 -9.78 -11.08 -16.65
CA THR A 172 -9.99 -11.85 -17.88
C THR A 172 -9.40 -13.24 -17.73
N GLU A 173 -9.92 -14.22 -18.47
CA GLU A 173 -9.36 -15.59 -18.46
C GLU A 173 -7.89 -15.62 -18.89
N GLU A 174 -7.50 -14.77 -19.84
CA GLU A 174 -6.09 -14.64 -20.24
C GLU A 174 -5.20 -14.20 -19.07
N ARG A 175 -5.63 -13.18 -18.33
CA ARG A 175 -4.88 -12.68 -17.16
C ARG A 175 -4.84 -13.74 -16.07
N LEU A 176 -5.96 -14.39 -15.78
CA LEU A 176 -6.06 -15.46 -14.79
C LEU A 176 -5.14 -16.64 -15.16
N ASN A 177 -5.05 -17.00 -16.44
CA ASN A 177 -4.14 -18.05 -16.90
C ASN A 177 -2.67 -17.68 -16.70
N LYS A 178 -2.28 -16.42 -16.95
CA LYS A 178 -0.92 -15.94 -16.66
C LYS A 178 -0.61 -15.95 -15.16
N LEU A 179 -1.59 -15.58 -14.33
CA LEU A 179 -1.43 -15.52 -12.88
C LEU A 179 -1.37 -16.90 -12.22
N MET A 180 -2.16 -17.85 -12.70
CA MET A 180 -2.30 -19.20 -12.15
C MET A 180 -1.50 -20.28 -12.89
N ALA A 181 -0.80 -19.93 -13.96
CA ALA A 181 0.15 -20.85 -14.59
C ALA A 181 1.13 -21.36 -13.52
N PRO A 182 1.41 -22.67 -13.46
CA PRO A 182 2.50 -23.18 -12.65
C PRO A 182 3.74 -22.41 -13.03
N ARG A 183 4.22 -21.55 -12.13
CA ARG A 183 5.54 -20.98 -12.29
C ARG A 183 6.47 -22.09 -11.88
N ASP A 184 7.25 -22.61 -12.82
CA ASP A 184 8.59 -23.04 -12.45
C ASP A 184 9.16 -21.82 -11.74
N VAL A 185 9.26 -21.87 -10.41
CA VAL A 185 9.93 -20.84 -9.64
C VAL A 185 11.39 -21.25 -9.69
N PRO A 186 12.22 -20.78 -10.67
CA PRO A 186 13.63 -20.78 -10.37
C PRO A 186 13.75 -19.96 -9.08
N ALA A 187 14.54 -20.46 -8.13
CA ALA A 187 14.80 -19.88 -6.81
C ALA A 187 15.46 -18.48 -6.84
N ARG A 188 15.02 -17.61 -7.76
CA ARG A 188 15.56 -16.29 -8.09
C ARG A 188 14.62 -15.16 -7.70
N LEU A 189 13.38 -15.43 -7.28
CA LEU A 189 12.47 -14.40 -6.75
C LEU A 189 12.86 -13.90 -5.34
N PHE A 190 13.83 -14.57 -4.70
CA PHE A 190 14.50 -14.13 -3.47
C PHE A 190 16.01 -14.34 -3.58
N ARG A 191 16.69 -13.76 -4.58
CA ARG A 191 18.14 -13.55 -4.44
C ARG A 191 18.35 -12.45 -3.40
N LEU A 192 18.42 -12.90 -2.16
CA LEU A 192 19.09 -12.27 -1.03
C LEU A 192 20.59 -12.11 -1.34
#